data_AF-A0A8W8JL82-F1
#
_entry.id   AF-A0A8W8JL82-F1
#
_cell.length_a   1.000
_cell.length_b   1.000
_cell.length_c   1.000
_cell.angle_alpha   90.00
_cell.angle_beta   90.00
_cell.angle_gamma   90.00
#
_symmetry.space_group_name_H-M   'P 1'
#
loop_
_entity.id
_entity.type
_entity.pdbx_description
1 polymer ?
#
loop_
_entity_poly.entity_id
_entity_poly.type
_entity_poly.pdbx_seq_one_letter_code
_entity_poly.pdbx_strand_id
1 'polypeptide(L)'
;MISYILMEAATAHDSCPVSLSTVEVVEMCPDTEGKWKEAAAKKNCTAYASRCSEPARLVYHCVINTYANQTLEVCAYAQNILDGKIIN
;
A
#
# COMPACT_ATOMS: atom_id res chain seq x y z
N MET A 1 2.92 19.61 29.21
CA MET A 1 4.26 19.53 28.58
C MET A 1 4.77 18.13 28.87
N ILE A 2 4.64 17.17 27.97
CA ILE A 2 5.46 17.01 26.77
C ILE A 2 4.60 16.42 25.64
N SER A 3 4.62 17.08 24.48
CA SER A 3 4.06 16.61 23.22
C SER A 3 5.07 15.68 22.55
N TYR A 4 4.66 14.45 22.20
CA TYR A 4 5.28 13.72 21.10
C TYR A 4 4.17 13.21 20.19
N ILE A 5 4.32 13.61 18.93
CA ILE A 5 3.48 13.37 17.78
C ILE A 5 3.16 11.87 17.69
N LEU A 6 1.89 11.50 17.81
CA LEU A 6 1.42 10.20 17.36
C LEU A 6 0.71 10.45 16.03
N MET A 7 1.35 9.93 14.98
CA MET A 7 0.76 9.64 13.68
C MET A 7 -0.72 9.28 13.90
N GLU A 8 -1.65 10.08 13.36
CA GLU A 8 -3.07 9.81 13.51
C GLU A 8 -3.29 8.36 13.10
N ALA A 9 -3.82 7.56 14.03
CA ALA A 9 -4.09 6.17 13.79
C ALA A 9 -5.02 6.12 12.58
N ALA A 10 -4.51 5.65 11.44
CA ALA A 10 -5.36 5.04 10.42
C ALA A 10 -6.28 4.13 11.21
N THR A 11 -7.58 4.44 11.23
CA THR A 11 -8.50 3.64 12.01
C THR A 11 -8.33 2.20 11.55
N ALA A 12 -8.53 1.18 12.40
CA ALA A 12 -8.38 -0.21 11.95
C ALA A 12 -9.27 -0.57 10.73
N HIS A 13 -10.16 0.35 10.31
CA HIS A 13 -10.94 0.33 9.08
C HIS A 13 -10.16 0.79 7.82
N ASP A 14 -9.16 1.67 7.94
CA ASP A 14 -8.49 2.30 6.80
C ASP A 14 -7.27 1.50 6.30
N SER A 15 -6.93 0.40 6.96
CA SER A 15 -5.82 -0.47 6.58
C SER A 15 -6.17 -1.95 6.74
N CYS A 16 -5.53 -2.81 5.93
CA CYS A 16 -5.58 -4.25 6.15
C CYS A 16 -4.36 -4.72 6.95
N PRO A 17 -4.51 -5.57 7.98
CA PRO A 17 -3.39 -6.10 8.75
C PRO A 17 -2.35 -6.85 7.91
N VAL A 18 -2.73 -7.40 6.75
CA VAL A 18 -1.81 -8.15 5.88
C VAL A 18 -0.84 -7.24 5.13
N SER A 19 -1.12 -5.94 5.00
CA SER A 19 -0.34 -5.04 4.15
C SER A 19 1.15 -5.07 4.47
N LEU A 20 1.51 -4.96 5.75
CA LEU A 20 2.91 -4.98 6.20
C LEU A 20 3.65 -6.27 5.82
N SER A 21 2.95 -7.41 5.81
CA SER A 21 3.55 -8.71 5.44
C SER A 21 3.74 -8.89 3.93
N THR A 22 3.14 -8.02 3.11
CA THR A 22 3.23 -8.09 1.64
C THR A 22 4.27 -7.13 1.05
N VAL A 23 4.94 -6.35 1.90
CA VAL A 23 5.98 -5.40 1.47
C VAL A 23 7.15 -6.16 0.85
N GLU A 24 7.53 -5.76 -0.35
CA GLU A 24 8.71 -6.25 -1.06
C GLU A 24 9.49 -5.08 -1.63
N VAL A 25 10.79 -5.06 -1.39
CA VAL A 25 11.67 -4.05 -1.96
C VAL A 25 12.01 -4.46 -3.38
N VAL A 26 11.71 -3.58 -4.34
CA VAL A 26 12.03 -3.78 -5.75
C VAL A 26 12.84 -2.58 -6.25
N GLU A 27 13.71 -2.84 -7.24
CA GLU A 27 14.62 -1.82 -7.79
C GLU A 27 13.83 -0.62 -8.35
N MET A 28 12.75 -0.89 -9.09
CA MET A 28 11.95 0.15 -9.72
C MET A 28 10.50 -0.30 -9.89
N CYS A 29 9.57 0.64 -9.73
CA CYS A 29 8.16 0.41 -10.02
C CYS A 29 7.90 0.26 -11.53
N PRO A 30 6.83 -0.46 -11.90
CA PRO A 30 6.35 -0.48 -13.27
C PRO A 30 6.12 0.94 -13.83
N ASP A 31 6.70 1.22 -14.99
CA ASP A 31 6.66 2.52 -15.68
C ASP A 31 5.57 2.60 -16.77
N THR A 32 4.88 1.50 -17.02
CA THR A 32 3.85 1.36 -18.05
C THR A 32 2.69 0.54 -17.52
N GLU A 33 1.48 0.76 -18.07
CA GLU A 33 0.28 0.02 -17.68
C GLU A 33 0.44 -1.51 -17.86
N GLY A 34 1.13 -1.93 -18.93
CA GLY A 34 1.41 -3.36 -19.19
C GLY A 34 2.25 -3.99 -18.09
N LYS A 35 3.39 -3.39 -17.75
CA LYS A 35 4.24 -3.85 -16.65
C LYS A 35 3.52 -3.78 -15.30
N TRP A 36 2.66 -2.78 -15.11
CA TRP A 36 1.86 -2.64 -13.89
C TRP A 36 0.89 -3.82 -13.74
N LYS A 37 0.17 -4.19 -14.80
CA LYS A 37 -0.74 -5.34 -14.77
C LYS A 37 0.00 -6.66 -14.51
N GLU A 38 1.16 -6.84 -15.12
CA GLU A 38 2.00 -8.02 -14.90
C GLU A 38 2.48 -8.11 -13.44
N ALA A 39 3.03 -7.01 -12.91
CA ALA A 39 3.49 -6.95 -11.52
C ALA A 39 2.34 -7.14 -10.52
N ALA A 40 1.19 -6.51 -10.76
CA ALA A 40 -0.02 -6.69 -9.94
C ALA A 40 -0.51 -8.15 -9.95
N ALA A 41 -0.53 -8.80 -11.11
CA ALA A 41 -0.89 -10.21 -11.24
C ALA A 41 0.10 -11.12 -10.51
N LYS A 42 1.41 -10.83 -10.61
CA LYS A 42 2.46 -11.56 -9.90
C LYS A 42 2.34 -11.41 -8.38
N LYS A 43 2.07 -10.20 -7.89
CA LYS A 43 1.89 -9.92 -6.45
C LYS A 43 0.65 -10.60 -5.88
N ASN A 44 -0.39 -10.75 -6.69
CA ASN A 44 -1.60 -11.53 -6.40
C ASN A 44 -2.28 -11.13 -5.07
N CYS A 45 -2.57 -9.84 -4.89
CA CYS A 45 -3.15 -9.32 -3.64
C CYS A 45 -4.49 -9.97 -3.26
N THR A 46 -5.26 -10.47 -4.23
CA THR A 46 -6.53 -11.17 -4.01
C THR A 46 -6.36 -12.43 -3.15
N ALA A 47 -5.18 -13.06 -3.14
CA ALA A 47 -4.88 -14.20 -2.28
C ALA A 47 -4.93 -13.87 -0.78
N TYR A 48 -4.77 -12.60 -0.42
CA TYR A 48 -4.80 -12.13 0.97
C TYR A 48 -6.11 -11.42 1.33
N ALA A 49 -6.98 -11.17 0.36
CA ALA A 49 -8.16 -10.31 0.52
C ALA A 49 -9.15 -10.82 1.58
N SER A 50 -9.28 -12.14 1.75
CA SER A 50 -10.15 -12.76 2.77
C SER A 50 -9.72 -12.47 4.22
N ARG A 51 -8.50 -11.95 4.42
CA ARG A 51 -7.94 -11.58 5.74
C ARG A 51 -8.16 -10.10 6.07
N CYS A 52 -8.89 -9.38 5.23
CA CYS A 52 -9.17 -7.95 5.34
C CYS A 52 -10.66 -7.73 5.63
N SER A 53 -10.98 -6.63 6.33
CA SER A 53 -12.37 -6.20 6.55
C SER A 53 -13.08 -5.80 5.25
N GLU A 54 -12.33 -5.26 4.28
CA GLU A 54 -12.83 -4.80 2.99
C GLU A 54 -12.00 -5.45 1.85
N PRO A 55 -12.26 -6.74 1.53
CA PRO A 55 -11.45 -7.52 0.58
C PRO A 55 -11.29 -6.84 -0.78
N ALA A 56 -12.34 -6.19 -1.27
CA ALA A 56 -12.35 -5.53 -2.59
C ALA A 56 -11.45 -4.29 -2.66
N ARG A 57 -11.10 -3.68 -1.52
CA ARG A 57 -10.21 -2.51 -1.48
C ARG A 57 -8.74 -2.90 -1.51
N LEU A 58 -8.39 -4.15 -1.18
CA LEU A 58 -7.01 -4.60 -1.15
C LEU A 58 -6.45 -4.78 -2.56
N VAL A 59 -5.65 -3.81 -3.00
CA VAL A 59 -5.08 -3.76 -4.35
C VAL A 59 -3.56 -3.65 -4.31
N TYR A 60 -2.95 -3.93 -5.46
CA TYR A 60 -1.52 -3.75 -5.66
C TYR A 60 -1.15 -2.27 -5.72
N HIS A 61 -0.11 -1.91 -4.98
CA HIS A 61 0.55 -0.62 -5.06
C HIS A 61 2.04 -0.83 -5.27
N CYS A 62 2.65 0.07 -6.04
CA CYS A 62 4.09 0.25 -6.05
C CYS A 62 4.40 1.71 -5.74
N VAL A 63 5.17 1.95 -4.68
CA VAL A 63 5.47 3.28 -4.16
C VAL A 63 6.97 3.49 -4.03
N ILE A 64 7.41 4.74 -4.13
CA ILE A 64 8.80 5.11 -3.91
C ILE A 64 9.06 5.12 -2.40
N ASN A 65 10.21 4.56 -1.96
CA ASN A 65 10.58 4.59 -0.55
C ASN A 65 10.91 6.02 -0.07
N THR A 66 11.06 6.22 1.24
CA THR A 66 11.34 7.54 1.83
C THR A 66 12.67 8.16 1.41
N TYR A 67 13.59 7.36 0.87
CA TYR A 67 14.91 7.78 0.42
C TYR A 67 15.00 8.01 -1.09
N ALA A 68 13.89 7.83 -1.82
CA ALA A 68 13.77 7.96 -3.27
C ALA A 68 14.78 7.16 -4.09
N ASN A 69 15.35 6.09 -3.52
CA ASN A 69 16.40 5.28 -4.15
C ASN A 69 15.98 3.84 -4.45
N GLN A 70 14.85 3.40 -3.90
CA GLN A 70 14.24 2.10 -4.16
C GLN A 70 12.73 2.25 -4.15
N THR A 71 12.05 1.21 -4.61
CA THR A 71 10.59 1.16 -4.60
C THR A 71 10.09 -0.03 -3.80
N LEU A 72 8.84 0.04 -3.38
CA LEU A 72 8.19 -0.93 -2.53
C LEU A 72 6.90 -1.37 -3.21
N GLU A 73 6.78 -2.67 -3.44
CA GLU A 73 5.50 -3.27 -3.79
C GLU A 73 4.77 -3.73 -2.55
N VAL A 74 3.48 -3.44 -2.47
CA VAL A 74 2.65 -3.77 -1.30
C VAL A 74 1.20 -4.00 -1.72
N CYS A 75 0.51 -4.89 -1.01
CA CYS A 75 -0.95 -4.98 -1.07
C CYS A 75 -1.52 -4.09 0.02
N ALA A 76 -2.30 -3.08 -0.33
CA ALA A 76 -2.91 -2.17 0.62
C ALA A 76 -4.31 -1.76 0.16
N TYR A 77 -5.08 -1.17 1.07
CA TYR A 77 -6.34 -0.56 0.65
C TYR A 77 -6.07 0.62 -0.27
N ALA A 78 -6.80 0.65 -1.39
CA ALA A 78 -6.88 1.82 -2.24
C ALA A 78 -7.33 3.01 -1.39
N GLN A 79 -6.47 4.02 -1.32
CA GLN A 79 -6.70 5.26 -0.59
C GLN A 79 -6.40 6.40 -1.56
N ASN A 80 -7.31 7.36 -1.64
CA ASN A 80 -7.01 8.63 -2.31
C ASN A 80 -6.10 9.43 -1.39
N ILE A 81 -4.82 9.53 -1.74
CA ILE A 81 -3.84 10.34 -1.01
C ILE A 81 -3.68 11.66 -1.77
N LEU A 82 -4.25 12.75 -1.25
CA LEU A 82 -3.97 14.11 -1.70
C LEU A 82 -3.16 14.84 -0.62
N ASP A 83 -2.03 15.45 -1.00
CA ASP A 83 -1.17 16.23 -0.09
C ASP A 83 -0.78 15.51 1.22
N GLY A 84 -0.55 14.18 1.15
CA GLY A 84 -0.18 13.37 2.31
C GLY A 84 -1.32 13.09 3.29
N LYS A 85 -2.57 13.35 2.90
CA LYS A 85 -3.78 13.03 3.67
C LYS A 85 -4.69 12.10 2.89
N ILE A 86 -5.31 11.16 3.61
CA ILE A 86 -6.41 10.35 3.06
C ILE A 86 -7.63 11.27 2.96
N ILE A 87 -8.19 11.38 1.76
CA ILE A 87 -9.48 12.04 1.53
C ILE A 87 -10.54 10.98 1.21
N ASN A 88 -11.68 11.02 1.92
CA ASN A 88 -12.85 10.18 1.69
C ASN A 88 -13.88 10.94 0.86
#